data_AF-A0A933AKB1-F1
#
_entry.id   AF-A0A933AKB1-F1
#
_cell.length_a   1.000
_cell.length_b   1.000
_cell.length_c   1.000
_cell.angle_alpha   90.00
_cell.angle_beta   90.00
_cell.angle_gamma   90.00
#
_symmetry.space_group_name_H-M   'P 1'
#
loop_
_entity.id
_entity.type
_entity.pdbx_description
1 polymer ?
#
loop_
_entity_poly.entity_id
_entity_poly.type
_entity_poly.pdbx_seq_one_letter_code
_entity_poly.pdbx_strand_id
1 'polypeptide(L)'
;MGQVIEFNPVTRITAGAVGKPGHRVFYMQADSGAQRVTLLCEKQQVQSLGLGVQQFLQDIQRKFPHLLSPSGSYFDADMELREPMEPLFRVGELGLGYDEDTDRVIIVAQEAVAEDANPDDASTVRFWATRSQALAMSQWSVTVVEKGRPICG
;
A
#
# COMPACT_ATOMS: atom_id res chain seq x y z
N MET A 1 8.97 3.43 22.31
CA MET A 1 8.71 4.38 21.21
C MET A 1 8.95 3.67 19.90
N GLY A 2 7.92 3.63 19.07
CA GLY A 2 7.95 3.07 17.73
C GLY A 2 8.86 3.87 16.81
N GLN A 3 9.29 3.25 15.72
CA GLN A 3 10.15 3.90 14.74
C GLN A 3 9.33 4.49 13.61
N VAL A 4 9.78 5.63 13.07
CA VAL A 4 9.28 6.18 11.81
C VAL A 4 10.27 5.82 10.71
N ILE A 5 9.79 5.09 9.70
CA ILE A 5 10.58 4.64 8.55
C ILE A 5 9.99 5.26 7.29
N GLU A 6 10.85 5.86 6.48
CA GLU A 6 10.41 6.62 5.30
C GLU A 6 11.00 6.04 4.02
N PHE A 7 10.11 5.69 3.09
CA PHE A 7 10.45 5.30 1.73
C PHE A 7 10.14 6.47 0.81
N ASN A 8 11.08 7.42 0.74
CA ASN A 8 10.92 8.69 0.03
C ASN A 8 12.01 8.92 -1.04
N PRO A 9 11.71 8.75 -2.35
CA PRO A 9 10.49 8.16 -2.89
C PRO A 9 10.53 6.63 -2.88
N VAL A 10 9.38 5.99 -3.09
CA VAL A 10 9.35 4.57 -3.49
C VAL A 10 9.76 4.41 -4.95
N THR A 11 10.61 3.44 -5.23
CA THR A 11 10.85 2.97 -6.61
C THR A 11 9.76 2.00 -7.04
N ARG A 12 9.14 1.32 -6.07
CA ARG A 12 8.07 0.34 -6.29
C ARG A 12 7.18 0.23 -5.06
N ILE A 13 5.88 0.02 -5.28
CA ILE A 13 4.90 -0.27 -4.23
C ILE A 13 3.84 -1.24 -4.77
N THR A 14 3.48 -2.23 -3.96
CA THR A 14 2.46 -3.22 -4.33
C THR A 14 1.72 -3.76 -3.10
N ALA A 15 0.61 -4.44 -3.35
CA ALA A 15 -0.01 -5.37 -2.43
C ALA A 15 -0.01 -6.78 -3.04
N GLY A 16 0.00 -7.81 -2.21
CA GLY A 16 -0.03 -9.19 -2.68
C GLY A 16 -0.63 -10.14 -1.66
N ALA A 17 -0.87 -11.38 -2.09
CA ALA A 17 -1.39 -12.42 -1.22
C ALA A 17 -0.71 -13.76 -1.51
N VAL A 18 -0.37 -14.51 -0.45
CA VAL A 18 0.24 -15.84 -0.52
C VAL A 18 -0.67 -16.84 0.17
N GLY A 19 -0.77 -18.04 -0.39
CA GLY A 19 -1.56 -19.14 0.16
C GLY A 19 -2.83 -19.46 -0.64
N LYS A 20 -3.57 -20.47 -0.17
CA LYS A 20 -4.79 -20.96 -0.83
C LYS A 20 -5.99 -20.04 -0.54
N PRO A 21 -7.01 -19.97 -1.43
CA PRO A 21 -8.28 -19.31 -1.13
C PRO A 21 -8.81 -19.70 0.26
N GLY A 22 -9.26 -18.72 1.05
CA GLY A 22 -9.69 -18.90 2.46
C GLY A 22 -8.56 -18.85 3.50
N HIS A 23 -7.31 -19.14 3.11
CA HIS A 23 -6.13 -19.14 3.99
C HIS A 23 -5.01 -18.26 3.43
N ARG A 24 -5.38 -17.15 2.77
CA ARG A 24 -4.42 -16.22 2.20
C ARG A 24 -3.90 -15.27 3.26
N VAL A 25 -2.61 -15.02 3.22
CA VAL A 25 -1.93 -13.97 3.98
C VAL A 25 -1.66 -12.81 3.03
N PHE A 26 -2.04 -11.60 3.43
CA PHE A 26 -1.92 -10.41 2.61
C PHE A 26 -0.73 -9.58 3.05
N TYR A 27 -0.06 -8.95 2.09
CA TYR A 27 1.11 -8.13 2.33
C TYR A 27 1.02 -6.82 1.55
N MET A 28 1.61 -5.78 2.11
CA MET A 28 2.06 -4.61 1.35
C MET A 28 3.58 -4.67 1.25
N GLN A 29 4.14 -4.34 0.09
CA GLN A 29 5.59 -4.34 -0.11
C GLN A 29 6.01 -3.11 -0.90
N ALA A 30 7.10 -2.48 -0.48
CA ALA A 30 7.66 -1.34 -1.18
C ALA A 30 9.18 -1.41 -1.22
N ASP A 31 9.75 -0.85 -2.29
CA ASP A 31 11.19 -0.71 -2.48
C ASP A 31 11.55 0.78 -2.56
N SER A 32 12.72 1.15 -2.02
CA SER A 32 13.38 2.42 -2.27
C SER A 32 14.87 2.15 -2.52
N GLY A 33 15.27 2.22 -3.79
CA GLY A 33 16.61 1.79 -4.20
C GLY A 33 16.86 0.32 -3.85
N ALA A 34 17.83 0.08 -2.97
CA ALA A 34 18.18 -1.26 -2.50
C ALA A 34 17.41 -1.71 -1.23
N GLN A 35 16.65 -0.81 -0.61
CA GLN A 35 15.88 -1.11 0.59
C GLN A 35 14.51 -1.66 0.20
N ARG A 36 14.04 -2.67 0.94
CA ARG A 36 12.70 -3.23 0.83
C ARG A 36 12.07 -3.31 2.21
N VAL A 37 10.77 -3.05 2.28
CA VAL A 37 9.94 -3.38 3.43
C VAL A 37 8.77 -4.23 2.98
N THR A 38 8.44 -5.23 3.79
CA THR A 38 7.23 -6.03 3.67
C THR A 38 6.42 -5.83 4.94
N LEU A 39 5.12 -5.56 4.81
CA LEU A 39 4.19 -5.37 5.92
C LEU A 39 3.09 -6.42 5.82
N LEU A 40 2.69 -6.98 6.95
CA LEU A 40 1.59 -7.92 7.04
C LEU A 40 0.27 -7.14 7.14
N CYS A 41 -0.68 -7.43 6.25
CA CYS A 41 -1.95 -6.73 6.18
C CYS A 41 -3.13 -7.69 6.35
N GLU A 42 -4.26 -7.14 6.77
CA GLU A 42 -5.54 -7.80 6.63
C GLU A 42 -6.11 -7.62 5.22
N LYS A 43 -6.94 -8.57 4.78
CA LYS A 43 -7.62 -8.50 3.49
C LYS A 43 -8.43 -7.20 3.36
N GLN A 44 -9.13 -6.81 4.43
CA GLN A 44 -9.96 -5.60 4.44
C GLN A 44 -9.13 -4.33 4.31
N GLN A 45 -7.95 -4.28 4.92
CA GLN A 45 -7.02 -3.14 4.78
C GLN A 45 -6.56 -2.97 3.33
N VAL A 46 -6.15 -4.06 2.66
CA VAL A 46 -5.74 -4.01 1.24
C VAL A 46 -6.91 -3.57 0.34
N GLN A 47 -8.12 -4.09 0.61
CA GLN A 47 -9.32 -3.71 -0.14
C GLN A 47 -9.67 -2.23 0.04
N SER A 48 -9.73 -1.76 1.29
CA SER A 48 -10.04 -0.37 1.63
C SER A 48 -9.00 0.60 1.09
N LEU A 49 -7.72 0.24 1.12
CA LEU A 49 -6.67 1.07 0.54
C LEU A 49 -6.82 1.21 -0.98
N GLY A 50 -7.09 0.11 -1.69
CA GLY A 50 -7.29 0.14 -3.13
C GLY A 50 -8.44 1.05 -3.57
N LEU A 51 -9.55 1.04 -2.82
CA LEU A 51 -10.67 1.96 -3.08
C LEU A 51 -10.35 3.40 -2.63
N GLY A 52 -9.75 3.54 -1.45
CA GLY A 52 -9.41 4.83 -0.85
C GLY A 52 -8.43 5.64 -1.70
N VAL A 53 -7.41 5.00 -2.27
CA VAL A 53 -6.44 5.66 -3.17
C VAL A 53 -7.12 6.19 -4.43
N GLN A 54 -8.05 5.44 -5.02
CA GLN A 54 -8.77 5.91 -6.22
C GLN A 54 -9.62 7.14 -5.90
N GLN A 55 -10.36 7.12 -4.79
CA GLN A 55 -11.13 8.27 -4.34
C GLN A 55 -10.22 9.48 -4.04
N PHE A 56 -9.12 9.24 -3.34
CA PHE A 56 -8.17 10.28 -2.98
C PHE A 56 -7.53 10.96 -4.20
N LEU A 57 -7.18 10.18 -5.23
CA LEU A 57 -6.66 10.71 -6.49
C LEU A 57 -7.70 11.56 -7.24
N GLN A 58 -8.98 11.20 -7.17
CA GLN A 58 -10.06 12.05 -7.72
C GLN A 58 -10.17 13.37 -6.96
N ASP A 59 -10.03 13.35 -5.63
CA ASP A 59 -10.05 14.55 -4.80
C ASP A 59 -8.87 15.47 -5.12
N ILE A 60 -7.67 14.91 -5.29
CA ILE A 60 -6.49 15.64 -5.76
C ILE A 60 -6.75 16.26 -7.14
N GLN A 61 -7.28 15.50 -8.11
CA GLN A 61 -7.57 16.03 -9.45
C GLN A 61 -8.60 17.15 -9.43
N ARG A 62 -9.60 17.09 -8.54
CA ARG A 62 -10.59 18.16 -8.35
C ARG A 62 -9.96 19.42 -7.75
N LYS A 63 -9.06 19.25 -6.77
CA LYS A 63 -8.33 20.35 -6.13
C LYS A 63 -7.30 20.99 -7.06
N PHE A 64 -6.65 20.19 -7.91
CA PHE A 64 -5.58 20.59 -8.82
C PHE A 64 -5.89 20.19 -10.27
N PRO A 65 -6.84 20.86 -10.94
CA PRO A 65 -7.31 20.47 -12.28
C PRO A 65 -6.25 20.60 -13.38
N HIS A 66 -5.16 21.31 -13.12
CA HIS A 66 -4.04 21.48 -14.05
C HIS A 66 -3.06 20.30 -14.04
N LEU A 67 -3.11 19.44 -13.02
CA LEU A 67 -2.28 18.24 -12.98
C LEU A 67 -2.72 17.26 -14.07
N LEU A 68 -1.74 16.65 -14.74
CA LEU A 68 -2.00 15.56 -15.67
C LEU A 68 -2.59 14.37 -14.92
N SER A 69 -3.56 13.69 -15.53
CA SER A 69 -4.14 12.47 -14.97
C SER A 69 -3.05 11.39 -14.80
N PRO A 70 -3.00 10.69 -13.65
CA PRO A 70 -2.08 9.58 -13.48
C PRO A 70 -2.43 8.44 -14.43
N SER A 71 -1.41 7.81 -15.01
CA SER A 71 -1.57 6.52 -15.68
C SER A 71 -1.62 5.40 -14.64
N GLY A 72 -2.62 4.53 -14.75
CA GLY A 72 -2.72 3.30 -13.94
C GLY A 72 -2.09 2.08 -14.62
N SER A 73 -1.42 2.24 -15.77
CA SER A 73 -0.79 1.12 -16.45
C SER A 73 0.37 0.54 -15.63
N TYR A 74 0.42 -0.78 -15.54
CA TYR A 74 1.50 -1.54 -14.91
C TYR A 74 1.75 -2.84 -15.69
N PHE A 75 2.92 -3.44 -15.48
CA PHE A 75 3.17 -4.82 -15.84
C PHE A 75 2.95 -5.71 -14.62
N ASP A 76 2.27 -6.85 -14.77
CA ASP A 76 1.97 -7.79 -13.66
C ASP A 76 3.24 -8.17 -12.87
N ALA A 77 4.37 -8.40 -13.56
CA ALA A 77 5.66 -8.74 -12.96
C ALA A 77 6.22 -7.65 -12.02
N ASP A 78 5.83 -6.38 -12.22
CA ASP A 78 6.19 -5.29 -11.31
C ASP A 78 5.31 -5.27 -10.07
N MET A 79 4.14 -5.90 -10.11
CA MET A 79 3.19 -5.94 -9.00
C MET A 79 3.32 -7.20 -8.13
N GLU A 80 4.01 -8.24 -8.59
CA GLU A 80 4.22 -9.48 -7.82
C GLU A 80 5.10 -9.28 -6.57
N LEU A 81 4.78 -9.93 -5.46
CA LEU A 81 5.65 -9.92 -4.27
C LEU A 81 7.03 -10.51 -4.60
N ARG A 82 8.07 -9.95 -3.99
CA ARG A 82 9.45 -10.37 -4.21
C ARG A 82 10.09 -10.80 -2.89
N GLU A 83 10.89 -11.85 -2.94
CA GLU A 83 11.70 -12.29 -1.80
C GLU A 83 12.85 -11.30 -1.51
N PRO A 84 13.25 -11.12 -0.23
CA PRO A 84 12.70 -11.76 0.97
C PRO A 84 11.36 -11.14 1.41
N MET A 85 10.40 -11.99 1.81
CA MET A 85 9.09 -11.59 2.33
C MET A 85 8.99 -11.65 3.88
N GLU A 86 10.01 -11.17 4.59
CA GLU A 86 9.99 -11.07 6.06
C GLU A 86 9.22 -9.82 6.49
N PRO A 87 8.04 -9.96 7.14
CA PRO A 87 7.24 -8.81 7.50
C PRO A 87 7.88 -8.05 8.66
N LEU A 88 8.00 -6.73 8.52
CA LEU A 88 8.47 -5.86 9.59
C LEU A 88 7.48 -5.84 10.76
N PHE A 89 6.19 -5.66 10.46
CA PHE A 89 5.10 -5.71 11.44
C PHE A 89 3.75 -6.01 10.79
N ARG A 90 2.72 -6.20 11.62
CA ARG A 90 1.31 -6.23 11.22
C ARG A 90 0.72 -4.83 11.22
N VAL A 91 0.13 -4.41 10.10
CA VAL A 91 -0.54 -3.12 9.98
C VAL A 91 -1.81 -3.11 10.84
N GLY A 92 -1.96 -2.09 11.67
CA GLY A 92 -3.21 -1.76 12.37
C GLY A 92 -4.04 -0.75 11.59
N GLU A 93 -3.41 0.32 11.12
CA GLU A 93 -4.07 1.42 10.44
C GLU A 93 -3.35 1.82 9.14
N LEU A 94 -4.14 2.23 8.14
CA LEU A 94 -3.65 2.80 6.89
C LEU A 94 -4.21 4.21 6.69
N GLY A 95 -3.35 5.15 6.33
CA GLY A 95 -3.68 6.53 6.04
C GLY A 95 -3.19 6.98 4.66
N LEU A 96 -3.78 8.06 4.15
CA LEU A 96 -3.39 8.71 2.90
C LEU A 96 -3.11 10.19 3.14
N GLY A 97 -2.05 10.69 2.51
CA GLY A 97 -1.68 12.10 2.46
C GLY A 97 -1.22 12.48 1.06
N TYR A 98 -1.11 13.78 0.80
CA TYR A 98 -0.59 14.30 -0.45
C TYR A 98 0.40 15.40 -0.15
N ASP A 99 1.60 15.27 -0.70
CA ASP A 99 2.63 16.29 -0.70
C ASP A 99 2.53 17.06 -2.03
N GLU A 100 2.06 18.30 -1.92
CA GLU A 100 1.83 19.20 -3.06
C GLU A 100 3.15 19.69 -3.65
N ASP A 101 4.19 19.87 -2.84
CA ASP A 101 5.48 20.41 -3.27
C ASP A 101 6.23 19.41 -4.16
N THR A 102 6.07 18.11 -3.89
CA THR A 102 6.75 17.03 -4.64
C THR A 102 5.84 16.22 -5.56
N ASP A 103 4.54 16.55 -5.63
CA ASP A 103 3.50 15.77 -6.31
C ASP A 103 3.57 14.28 -5.95
N ARG A 104 3.43 13.96 -4.66
CA ARG A 104 3.50 12.60 -4.12
C ARG A 104 2.29 12.24 -3.27
N VAL A 105 1.75 11.06 -3.51
CA VAL A 105 0.81 10.41 -2.59
C VAL A 105 1.62 9.75 -1.49
N ILE A 106 1.31 10.08 -0.25
CA ILE A 106 1.88 9.47 0.94
C ILE A 106 0.92 8.39 1.42
N ILE A 107 1.35 7.14 1.42
CA ILE A 107 0.62 6.06 2.09
C ILE A 107 1.30 5.83 3.43
N VAL A 108 0.51 5.88 4.51
CA VAL A 108 1.00 5.71 5.89
C VAL A 108 0.49 4.36 6.39
N ALA A 109 1.39 3.52 6.90
CA ALA A 109 1.06 2.27 7.55
C ALA A 109 1.56 2.29 8.98
N GLN A 110 0.64 2.18 9.94
CA GLN A 110 0.95 2.14 11.36
C GLN A 110 0.84 0.71 11.88
N GLU A 111 1.79 0.31 12.71
CA GLU A 111 1.84 -0.98 13.39
C GLU A 111 0.63 -1.18 14.31
N ALA A 112 0.09 -2.39 14.30
CA ALA A 112 -0.93 -2.81 15.26
C ALA A 112 -0.27 -3.02 16.63
N VAL A 113 -0.79 -2.33 17.64
CA VAL A 113 -0.41 -2.50 19.05
C VAL A 113 -1.57 -3.08 19.85
N ALA A 114 -1.28 -3.68 21.00
CA ALA A 114 -2.32 -4.16 21.91
C ALA A 114 -3.16 -2.99 22.46
N GLU A 115 -4.42 -3.25 22.84
CA GLU A 115 -5.35 -2.21 23.31
C GLU A 115 -4.85 -1.48 24.58
N ASP A 116 -4.05 -2.14 25.40
CA ASP A 116 -3.44 -1.63 26.63
C ASP A 116 -2.03 -1.08 26.44
N ALA A 117 -1.47 -1.15 25.22
CA ALA A 117 -0.17 -0.59 24.90
C ALA A 117 -0.25 0.93 24.66
N ASN A 118 0.87 1.62 24.85
CA ASN A 118 0.98 3.03 24.49
C ASN A 118 0.98 3.17 22.95
N PRO A 119 0.08 3.96 22.34
CA PRO A 119 0.10 4.22 20.90
C PRO A 119 1.45 4.73 20.36
N ASP A 120 2.23 5.43 21.19
CA ASP A 120 3.58 5.91 20.83
C ASP A 120 4.60 4.78 20.61
N ASP A 121 4.27 3.54 20.96
CA ASP A 121 5.10 2.36 20.69
C ASP A 121 4.88 1.79 19.29
N ALA A 122 3.82 2.20 18.58
CA ALA A 122 3.55 1.74 17.23
C ALA A 122 4.57 2.30 16.23
N SER A 123 5.25 1.42 15.50
CA SER A 123 6.08 1.83 14.37
C SER A 123 5.23 2.33 13.20
N THR A 124 5.76 3.26 12.42
CA THR A 124 5.09 3.83 11.25
C THR A 124 6.00 3.72 10.04
N VAL A 125 5.47 3.24 8.91
CA VAL A 125 6.12 3.33 7.61
C VAL A 125 5.36 4.29 6.72
N ARG A 126 6.06 5.20 6.05
CA ARG A 126 5.50 6.14 5.07
C ARG A 126 6.09 5.91 3.70
N PHE A 127 5.23 5.88 2.69
CA PHE A 127 5.60 5.63 1.30
C PHE A 127 5.25 6.84 0.43
N TRP A 128 6.25 7.51 -0.15
CA TRP A 128 6.02 8.60 -1.10
C TRP A 128 6.00 8.04 -2.51
N ALA A 129 4.80 7.74 -2.98
CA ALA A 129 4.54 7.23 -4.32
C ALA A 129 4.14 8.36 -5.27
N THR A 130 4.53 8.23 -6.53
CA THR A 130 3.88 9.01 -7.60
C THR A 130 2.38 8.69 -7.64
N ARG A 131 1.56 9.62 -8.14
CA ARG A 131 0.12 9.37 -8.35
C ARG A 131 -0.14 8.14 -9.25
N SER A 132 0.74 7.89 -10.23
CA SER A 132 0.69 6.70 -11.08
C SER A 132 1.01 5.40 -10.34
N GLN A 133 2.07 5.36 -9.52
CA GLN A 133 2.37 4.18 -8.69
C GLN A 133 1.24 3.88 -7.71
N ALA A 134 0.67 4.92 -7.07
CA ALA A 134 -0.47 4.77 -6.17
C ALA A 134 -1.69 4.21 -6.92
N LEU A 135 -2.01 4.74 -8.11
CA LEU A 135 -3.12 4.26 -8.92
C LEU A 135 -2.91 2.80 -9.36
N ALA A 136 -1.72 2.45 -9.87
CA ALA A 136 -1.38 1.10 -10.27
C ALA A 136 -1.54 0.10 -9.12
N MET A 137 -0.97 0.41 -7.95
CA MET A 137 -1.11 -0.42 -6.75
C MET A 137 -2.58 -0.54 -6.32
N SER A 138 -3.36 0.53 -6.42
CA SER A 138 -4.77 0.53 -6.04
C SER A 138 -5.61 -0.40 -6.91
N GLN A 139 -5.37 -0.40 -8.23
CA GLN A 139 -6.03 -1.27 -9.19
C GLN A 139 -5.60 -2.72 -8.98
N TRP A 140 -4.29 -2.94 -8.81
CA TRP A 140 -3.75 -4.28 -8.52
C TRP A 140 -4.30 -4.86 -7.21
N SER A 141 -4.47 -4.04 -6.17
CA SER A 141 -5.02 -4.47 -4.88
C SER A 141 -6.42 -5.06 -5.00
N VAL A 142 -7.26 -4.49 -5.87
CA VAL A 142 -8.60 -5.05 -6.19
C VAL A 142 -8.46 -6.45 -6.78
N THR A 143 -7.58 -6.61 -7.78
CA THR A 143 -7.30 -7.91 -8.40
C THR A 143 -6.79 -8.94 -7.40
N VAL A 144 -5.86 -8.56 -6.51
CA VAL A 144 -5.32 -9.45 -5.47
C VAL A 144 -6.42 -9.92 -4.51
N VAL A 145 -7.30 -9.02 -4.08
CA VAL A 145 -8.40 -9.36 -3.18
C VAL A 145 -9.40 -10.32 -3.87
N GLU A 146 -9.69 -10.10 -5.15
CA GLU A 146 -10.67 -10.86 -5.94
C GLU A 146 -10.20 -12.23 -6.41
N LYS A 147 -8.91 -12.41 -6.74
CA LYS A 147 -8.29 -13.66 -7.22
C LYS A 147 -8.41 -14.88 -6.26
N GLY A 148 -9.16 -14.76 -5.15
CA GLY A 148 -9.47 -15.85 -4.23
C GLY A 148 -10.95 -16.22 -4.15
N ARG A 149 -11.82 -15.75 -5.07
CA ARG A 149 -13.14 -16.38 -5.24
C ARG A 149 -12.93 -17.78 -5.83
N PRO A 150 -13.53 -18.85 -5.28
CA PRO A 150 -13.55 -20.13 -5.97
C PRO A 150 -14.09 -19.89 -7.38
N ILE A 151 -13.35 -20.34 -8.41
CA ILE A 151 -13.90 -20.49 -9.74
C ILE A 151 -14.88 -21.65 -9.59
N CYS A 152 -16.15 -21.35 -9.33
CA CYS A 152 -17.20 -22.34 -9.46
C CYS A 152 -17.29 -22.65 -10.96
N GLY A 153 -16.57 -23.70 -11.38
CA GLY A 153 -16.85 -24.44 -12.60
C GLY A 153 -17.82 -25.58 -12.33
#